data_AF-A0A0E3LPF5-F1
#
_entry.id   AF-A0A0E3LPF5-F1
#
_cell.length_a   1.000
_cell.length_b   1.000
_cell.length_c   1.000
_cell.angle_alpha   90.00
_cell.angle_beta   90.00
_cell.angle_gamma   90.00
#
_symmetry.space_group_name_H-M   'P 1'
#
loop_
_entity.id
_entity.type
_entity.pdbx_description
1 polymer ?
#
loop_
_entity_poly.entity_id
_entity_poly.type
_entity_poly.pdbx_seq_one_letter_code
_entity_poly.pdbx_strand_id
1 'polypeptide(L)'
;MKVWKKQYARSQLRNSYSINLTSSTPLKNLDNDIEAVAFSISNEGYIIINVNDLSVPEFSMTNKSPFIVGNKSYYYNGPLAYVEAEELKNREIKTKYIYKKEKVNKSKKILELQESATSAQKIQTLSSTGGSLSHSLRTWEDSSVYCGPIAAGITLIYFDDYHDDDFVDSNYENQDDLLDLITNGYIPNQGTSTLTVTNGLDDYLVDRNLDDDYSAKSSSSFSYSKIQSLINSNKPIIVDTDNHPTFGEHWIIAHGYYVLTVPYVNPQYYIIVNNGWGDNNVNVLVDNYIDDMVYIE
;
A
#
# COMPACT_ATOMS: atom_id res chain seq x y z
N MET A 1 -17.36 -4.76 -23.04
CA MET A 1 -17.01 -4.93 -21.62
C MET A 1 -18.23 -4.60 -20.77
N LYS A 2 -18.70 -5.49 -19.90
CA LYS A 2 -20.07 -5.40 -19.34
C LYS A 2 -20.24 -4.22 -18.35
N VAL A 3 -21.30 -3.43 -18.55
CA VAL A 3 -21.73 -2.20 -17.83
C VAL A 3 -21.70 -2.32 -16.30
N TRP A 4 -21.88 -3.52 -15.75
CA TRP A 4 -21.94 -3.75 -14.30
C TRP A 4 -20.62 -3.54 -13.56
N LYS A 5 -19.45 -3.75 -14.20
CA LYS A 5 -18.15 -3.52 -13.54
C LYS A 5 -17.95 -2.04 -13.17
N LYS A 6 -18.33 -1.13 -14.07
CA LYS A 6 -18.28 0.31 -13.82
C LYS A 6 -19.32 0.77 -12.80
N GLN A 7 -20.51 0.14 -12.77
CA GLN A 7 -21.55 0.43 -11.78
C GLN A 7 -21.13 -0.02 -10.37
N TYR A 8 -20.47 -1.17 -10.24
CA TYR A 8 -19.96 -1.68 -8.96
C TYR A 8 -18.85 -0.80 -8.37
N ALA A 9 -17.87 -0.42 -9.20
CA ALA A 9 -16.80 0.49 -8.79
C ALA A 9 -17.36 1.81 -8.25
N ARG A 10 -18.35 2.35 -8.97
CA ARG A 10 -19.06 3.57 -8.58
C ARG A 10 -19.82 3.37 -7.27
N SER A 11 -20.43 2.22 -7.00
CA SER A 11 -21.16 1.99 -5.74
C SER A 11 -20.25 1.85 -4.53
N GLN A 12 -19.03 1.34 -4.68
CA GLN A 12 -18.07 1.23 -3.57
C GLN A 12 -17.53 2.59 -3.10
N LEU A 13 -17.37 3.54 -4.01
CA LEU A 13 -16.72 4.83 -3.73
C LEU A 13 -17.69 6.02 -3.67
N ARG A 14 -18.97 5.81 -4.03
CA ARG A 14 -19.96 6.87 -4.31
C ARG A 14 -20.24 7.84 -3.16
N ASN A 15 -19.97 7.44 -1.93
CA ASN A 15 -20.30 8.24 -0.76
C ASN A 15 -19.11 9.04 -0.22
N SER A 16 -17.92 8.88 -0.82
CA SER A 16 -16.72 9.65 -0.49
C SER A 16 -16.16 10.43 -1.69
N TYR A 17 -16.38 9.96 -2.93
CA TYR A 17 -15.84 10.58 -4.14
C TYR A 17 -16.77 10.46 -5.37
N SER A 18 -16.92 11.54 -6.13
CA SER A 18 -17.62 11.53 -7.44
C SER A 18 -16.67 11.02 -8.53
N ILE A 19 -16.72 9.71 -8.82
CA ILE A 19 -15.74 9.06 -9.69
C ILE A 19 -16.32 8.73 -11.08
N ASN A 20 -15.70 9.30 -12.13
CA ASN A 20 -15.92 8.85 -13.51
C ASN A 20 -14.78 7.96 -13.98
N LEU A 21 -15.09 6.69 -14.22
CA LEU A 21 -14.12 5.73 -14.76
C LEU A 21 -14.01 5.82 -16.28
N THR A 22 -12.79 6.03 -16.77
CA THR A 22 -12.51 6.27 -18.19
C THR A 22 -12.02 4.98 -18.86
N SER A 23 -10.70 4.79 -18.92
CA SER A 23 -10.00 3.66 -19.50
C SER A 23 -10.05 2.43 -18.60
N SER A 24 -9.75 1.27 -19.18
CA SER A 24 -9.66 0.02 -18.44
C SER A 24 -8.54 -0.85 -18.97
N THR A 25 -7.71 -1.38 -18.07
CA THR A 25 -6.62 -2.31 -18.40
C THR A 25 -6.86 -3.64 -17.70
N PRO A 26 -7.08 -4.75 -18.44
CA PRO A 26 -7.14 -6.09 -17.86
C PRO A 26 -5.79 -6.50 -17.29
N LEU A 27 -5.81 -7.08 -16.09
CA LEU A 27 -4.62 -7.55 -15.39
C LEU A 27 -4.69 -9.07 -15.24
N LYS A 28 -3.63 -9.78 -15.63
CA LYS A 28 -3.55 -11.24 -15.58
C LYS A 28 -2.90 -11.70 -14.28
N ASN A 29 -3.34 -12.80 -13.69
CA ASN A 29 -2.54 -13.49 -12.68
C ASN A 29 -1.39 -14.28 -13.33
N LEU A 30 -0.57 -14.92 -12.50
CA LEU A 30 0.57 -15.73 -12.94
C LEU A 30 0.16 -17.00 -13.73
N ASP A 31 -1.12 -17.40 -13.67
CA ASP A 31 -1.71 -18.48 -14.49
C ASP A 31 -2.15 -17.98 -15.89
N ASN A 32 -1.94 -16.70 -16.22
CA ASN A 32 -2.43 -16.00 -17.43
C ASN A 32 -3.94 -15.75 -17.49
N ASP A 33 -4.69 -16.04 -16.44
CA ASP A 33 -6.11 -15.71 -16.34
C ASP A 33 -6.31 -14.26 -15.93
N ILE A 34 -7.38 -13.61 -16.39
CA ILE A 34 -7.72 -12.26 -15.94
C ILE A 34 -8.17 -12.32 -14.47
N GLU A 35 -7.40 -11.71 -13.58
CA GLU A 35 -7.66 -11.66 -12.13
C GLU A 35 -8.28 -10.33 -11.71
N ALA A 36 -7.87 -9.24 -12.35
CA ALA A 36 -8.34 -7.90 -12.02
C ALA A 36 -8.50 -7.02 -13.26
N VAL A 37 -9.17 -5.89 -13.09
CA VAL A 37 -9.22 -4.80 -14.08
C VAL A 37 -8.91 -3.50 -13.37
N ALA A 38 -7.90 -2.79 -13.87
CA ALA A 38 -7.64 -1.41 -13.46
C ALA A 38 -8.48 -0.45 -14.27
N PHE A 39 -9.00 0.59 -13.64
CA PHE A 39 -9.69 1.71 -14.27
C PHE A 39 -9.04 3.02 -13.85
N SER A 40 -8.80 3.92 -14.80
CA SER A 40 -8.42 5.30 -14.48
C SER A 40 -9.63 6.13 -14.06
N ILE A 41 -9.42 7.08 -13.17
CA ILE A 41 -10.41 8.03 -12.69
C ILE A 41 -10.24 9.36 -13.44
N SER A 42 -11.35 9.99 -13.85
CA SER A 42 -11.32 11.31 -14.47
C SER A 42 -10.74 12.33 -13.49
N ASN A 43 -9.77 13.13 -13.94
CA ASN A 43 -9.07 14.16 -13.17
C ASN A 43 -7.96 13.66 -12.22
N GLU A 44 -7.43 12.44 -12.43
CA GLU A 44 -6.36 11.77 -11.65
C GLU A 44 -6.90 10.62 -10.77
N GLY A 45 -6.04 9.66 -10.44
CA GLY A 45 -6.42 8.46 -9.71
C GLY A 45 -6.62 7.21 -10.56
N TYR A 46 -6.70 6.07 -9.88
CA TYR A 46 -7.06 4.77 -10.44
C TYR A 46 -7.71 3.87 -9.39
N ILE A 47 -8.39 2.84 -9.85
CA ILE A 47 -8.95 1.78 -9.03
C ILE A 47 -8.72 0.42 -9.69
N ILE A 48 -8.27 -0.56 -8.91
CA ILE A 48 -8.18 -1.96 -9.31
C ILE A 48 -9.35 -2.72 -8.71
N ILE A 49 -10.05 -3.50 -9.54
CA ILE A 49 -11.19 -4.31 -9.10
C ILE A 49 -10.90 -5.77 -9.46
N ASN A 50 -10.91 -6.64 -8.46
CA ASN A 50 -10.79 -8.07 -8.67
C ASN A 50 -12.02 -8.58 -9.43
N VAL A 51 -11.81 -9.35 -10.51
CA VAL A 51 -12.93 -9.79 -11.34
C VAL A 51 -13.69 -10.97 -10.75
N ASN A 52 -13.08 -11.75 -9.85
CA ASN A 52 -13.63 -12.98 -9.29
C ASN A 52 -14.62 -12.68 -8.16
N ASP A 53 -14.24 -11.80 -7.24
CA ASP A 53 -15.03 -11.48 -6.05
C ASP A 53 -15.56 -10.03 -6.02
N LEU A 54 -15.14 -9.17 -6.95
CA LEU A 54 -15.46 -7.74 -6.98
C LEU A 54 -14.85 -6.92 -5.84
N SER A 55 -13.90 -7.45 -5.07
CA SER A 55 -13.13 -6.64 -4.12
C SER A 55 -12.38 -5.51 -4.83
N VAL A 56 -12.06 -4.46 -4.08
CA VAL A 56 -11.21 -3.36 -4.52
C VAL A 56 -9.87 -3.52 -3.80
N PRO A 57 -8.94 -4.33 -4.32
CA PRO A 57 -7.69 -4.60 -3.62
C PRO A 57 -6.76 -3.37 -3.54
N GLU A 58 -6.86 -2.44 -4.49
CA GLU A 58 -5.98 -1.28 -4.56
C GLU A 58 -6.67 -0.10 -5.25
N PHE A 59 -6.43 1.11 -4.76
CA PHE A 59 -6.78 2.34 -5.47
C PHE A 59 -5.96 3.55 -4.99
N SER A 60 -5.87 4.57 -5.82
CA SER A 60 -5.39 5.89 -5.41
C SER A 60 -6.28 6.96 -6.02
N MET A 61 -6.54 8.02 -5.26
CA MET A 61 -7.31 9.18 -5.73
C MET A 61 -6.41 10.31 -6.26
N THR A 62 -5.11 10.22 -6.00
CA THR A 62 -4.13 11.28 -6.30
C THR A 62 -3.05 10.82 -7.26
N ASN A 63 -2.87 9.50 -7.45
CA ASN A 63 -1.80 9.00 -8.30
C ASN A 63 -2.36 8.54 -9.63
N LYS A 64 -1.58 8.72 -10.70
CA LYS A 64 -1.96 8.19 -12.01
C LYS A 64 -1.95 6.66 -11.97
N SER A 65 -2.72 6.05 -12.86
CA SER A 65 -2.68 4.59 -12.99
C SER A 65 -1.28 4.14 -13.40
N PRO A 66 -0.71 3.11 -12.75
CA PRO A 66 0.58 2.54 -13.16
C PRO A 66 0.50 1.77 -14.49
N PHE A 67 -0.72 1.58 -15.02
CA PHE A 67 -0.96 0.80 -16.22
C PHE A 67 -1.16 1.71 -17.44
N ILE A 68 -0.35 1.48 -18.47
CA ILE A 68 -0.50 2.14 -19.76
C ILE A 68 -1.60 1.44 -20.55
N VAL A 69 -2.61 2.20 -20.96
CA VAL A 69 -3.73 1.71 -21.76
C VAL A 69 -3.25 1.38 -23.18
N GLY A 70 -3.55 0.16 -23.66
CA GLY A 70 -3.28 -0.23 -25.06
C GLY A 70 -2.36 -1.44 -25.18
N ASN A 71 -1.19 -1.25 -25.79
CA ASN A 71 -0.34 -2.34 -26.33
C ASN A 71 0.44 -3.14 -25.27
N LYS A 72 0.33 -2.81 -23.99
CA LYS A 72 1.04 -3.51 -22.91
C LYS A 72 0.12 -4.50 -22.21
N SER A 73 0.70 -5.62 -21.79
CA SER A 73 0.06 -6.61 -20.92
C SER A 73 0.74 -6.59 -19.57
N TYR A 74 -0.02 -6.81 -18.51
CA TYR A 74 0.49 -6.76 -17.13
C TYR A 74 0.11 -8.04 -16.38
N TYR A 75 1.05 -8.54 -15.61
CA TYR A 75 0.81 -9.50 -14.54
C TYR A 75 0.53 -8.74 -13.24
N TYR A 76 -0.42 -9.24 -12.48
CA TYR A 76 -0.89 -8.68 -11.22
C TYR A 76 -1.03 -9.80 -10.21
N ASN A 77 -0.27 -9.70 -9.13
CA ASN A 77 -0.23 -10.63 -8.02
C ASN A 77 -0.65 -9.94 -6.72
N GLY A 78 -1.65 -9.06 -6.79
CA GLY A 78 -2.17 -8.32 -5.64
C GLY A 78 -1.67 -6.88 -5.57
N PRO A 79 -2.04 -6.16 -4.50
CA PRO A 79 -1.71 -4.75 -4.34
C PRO A 79 -0.21 -4.49 -4.45
N LEU A 80 0.16 -3.43 -5.19
CA LEU A 80 1.55 -3.00 -5.46
C LEU A 80 2.47 -4.06 -6.08
N ALA A 81 1.90 -5.20 -6.49
CA ALA A 81 2.62 -6.37 -6.96
C ALA A 81 2.26 -6.66 -8.42
N TYR A 82 2.75 -5.82 -9.32
CA TYR A 82 2.48 -5.93 -10.75
C TYR A 82 3.73 -5.71 -11.58
N VAL A 83 3.78 -6.36 -12.75
CA VAL A 83 4.92 -6.31 -13.67
C VAL A 83 4.44 -6.32 -15.11
N GLU A 84 5.11 -5.56 -15.98
CA GLU A 84 4.86 -5.63 -17.41
C GLU A 84 5.27 -7.02 -17.95
N ALA A 85 4.43 -7.60 -18.80
CA ALA A 85 4.63 -8.97 -19.28
C ALA A 85 5.95 -9.16 -20.04
N GLU A 86 6.45 -8.13 -20.75
CA GLU A 86 7.75 -8.19 -21.44
C GLU A 86 8.93 -8.20 -20.46
N GLU A 87 8.81 -7.53 -19.32
CA GLU A 87 9.85 -7.54 -18.27
C GLU A 87 9.92 -8.90 -17.57
N LEU A 88 8.76 -9.53 -17.34
CA LEU A 88 8.70 -10.83 -16.67
C LEU A 88 9.33 -11.95 -17.52
N LYS A 89 9.32 -11.86 -18.85
CA LYS A 89 9.94 -12.88 -19.74
C LYS A 89 11.41 -13.13 -19.44
N ASN A 90 12.10 -12.10 -18.91
CA ASN A 90 13.53 -12.14 -18.63
C ASN A 90 13.83 -12.25 -17.12
N ARG A 91 12.82 -12.53 -16.28
CA ARG A 91 12.94 -12.56 -14.82
C ARG A 91 12.37 -13.85 -14.26
N GLU A 92 12.95 -14.29 -13.15
CA GLU A 92 12.43 -15.39 -12.36
C GLU A 92 11.27 -14.92 -11.48
N ILE A 93 10.23 -15.76 -11.33
CA ILE A 93 9.15 -15.54 -10.37
C ILE A 93 9.66 -15.97 -8.99
N LYS A 94 9.70 -15.04 -8.04
CA LYS A 94 10.26 -15.23 -6.70
C LYS A 94 9.25 -15.11 -5.56
N THR A 95 8.00 -14.80 -5.88
CA THR A 95 6.94 -14.58 -4.89
C THR A 95 6.61 -15.83 -4.08
N LYS A 96 6.44 -15.66 -2.76
CA LYS A 96 5.97 -16.73 -1.85
C LYS A 96 4.45 -16.77 -1.81
N TYR A 97 3.81 -15.63 -2.02
CA TYR A 97 2.36 -15.50 -2.06
C TYR A 97 1.85 -15.43 -3.50
N ILE A 98 0.80 -16.19 -3.82
CA ILE A 98 0.08 -16.07 -5.10
C ILE A 98 -1.30 -15.49 -4.80
N TYR A 99 -1.53 -14.27 -5.26
CA TYR A 99 -2.80 -13.59 -5.09
C TYR A 99 -3.86 -14.20 -6.00
N LYS A 100 -4.91 -14.74 -5.37
CA LYS A 100 -6.05 -15.34 -6.06
C LYS A 100 -7.30 -15.18 -5.21
N LYS A 101 -8.37 -14.70 -5.84
CA LYS A 101 -9.68 -14.62 -5.18
C LYS A 101 -10.65 -15.65 -5.72
N GLU A 102 -11.39 -16.28 -4.81
CA GLU A 102 -12.43 -17.22 -5.17
C GLU A 102 -13.58 -16.53 -5.93
N LYS A 103 -14.14 -17.25 -6.90
CA LYS A 103 -15.25 -16.73 -7.71
C LYS A 103 -16.53 -16.70 -6.88
N VAL A 104 -17.14 -15.53 -6.77
CA VAL A 104 -18.43 -15.36 -6.07
C VAL A 104 -19.60 -15.23 -7.05
N ASN A 105 -20.82 -15.42 -6.55
CA ASN A 105 -22.03 -15.08 -7.31
C ASN A 105 -22.15 -13.55 -7.43
N LYS A 106 -21.65 -13.01 -8.55
CA LYS A 106 -21.59 -11.57 -8.81
C LYS A 106 -22.97 -10.92 -8.84
N SER A 107 -23.98 -11.61 -9.38
CA SER A 107 -25.34 -11.09 -9.43
C SER A 107 -25.89 -10.89 -8.01
N LYS A 108 -25.71 -11.86 -7.13
CA LYS A 108 -26.07 -11.74 -5.71
C LYS A 108 -25.33 -10.58 -5.03
N LYS A 109 -24.01 -10.51 -5.19
CA LYS A 109 -23.18 -9.45 -4.58
C LYS A 109 -23.55 -8.04 -5.09
N ILE A 110 -23.89 -7.91 -6.37
CA ILE A 110 -24.37 -6.64 -6.94
C ILE A 110 -25.74 -6.27 -6.37
N LEU A 111 -26.65 -7.24 -6.23
CA LEU A 111 -27.98 -7.00 -5.63
C LEU A 111 -27.85 -6.54 -4.18
N GLU A 112 -27.03 -7.20 -3.37
CA GLU A 112 -26.76 -6.81 -1.97
C GLU A 112 -26.20 -5.38 -1.87
N LEU A 113 -25.34 -4.98 -2.82
CA LEU A 113 -24.81 -3.61 -2.88
C LEU A 113 -25.82 -2.58 -3.37
N GLN A 114 -26.73 -2.95 -4.26
CA GLN A 114 -27.80 -2.08 -4.70
C GLN A 114 -28.85 -1.89 -3.59
N GLU A 115 -29.18 -2.96 -2.87
CA GLU A 115 -30.07 -2.93 -1.71
C GLU A 115 -29.49 -2.07 -0.58
N SER A 116 -28.19 -2.21 -0.28
CA SER A 116 -27.51 -1.36 0.70
C SER A 116 -27.43 0.10 0.24
N ALA A 117 -27.14 0.39 -1.04
CA ALA A 117 -27.13 1.75 -1.57
C ALA A 117 -28.51 2.42 -1.50
N THR A 118 -29.59 1.65 -1.74
CA THR A 118 -30.97 2.14 -1.65
C THR A 118 -31.43 2.32 -0.20
N SER A 119 -30.97 1.44 0.70
CA SER A 119 -31.28 1.52 2.14
C SER A 119 -30.49 2.61 2.85
N ALA A 120 -29.25 2.89 2.42
CA ALA A 120 -28.43 4.00 2.90
C ALA A 120 -28.98 5.39 2.52
N GLN A 121 -29.89 5.48 1.54
CA GLN A 121 -30.67 6.70 1.30
C GLN A 121 -31.81 6.90 2.33
N LYS A 122 -32.16 5.87 3.12
CA LYS A 122 -33.17 5.93 4.20
C LYS A 122 -32.57 5.95 5.60
N ILE A 123 -31.32 5.54 5.78
CA ILE A 123 -30.58 5.60 7.05
C ILE A 123 -29.20 6.19 6.76
N GLN A 124 -28.96 7.35 7.35
CA GLN A 124 -27.75 8.15 7.24
C GLN A 124 -26.47 7.31 7.49
N THR A 125 -25.46 7.56 6.65
CA THR A 125 -24.01 7.26 6.80
C THR A 125 -23.53 5.81 6.65
N LEU A 126 -22.84 5.52 5.53
CA LEU A 126 -21.68 4.61 5.56
C LEU A 126 -20.69 5.24 6.56
N SER A 127 -20.39 4.57 7.66
CA SER A 127 -19.31 5.01 8.54
C SER A 127 -17.99 4.51 7.95
N SER A 128 -17.12 5.45 7.61
CA SER A 128 -15.69 5.17 7.49
C SER A 128 -15.03 5.66 8.76
N THR A 129 -14.35 4.75 9.46
CA THR A 129 -13.46 5.12 10.56
C THR A 129 -12.06 5.02 9.99
N GLY A 130 -11.36 6.15 9.95
CA GLY A 130 -10.00 6.23 9.43
C GLY A 130 -9.17 7.22 10.21
N GLY A 131 -7.87 7.13 10.00
CA GLY A 131 -6.87 8.03 10.55
C GLY A 131 -5.71 8.15 9.56
N SER A 132 -5.00 9.26 9.63
CA SER A 132 -3.75 9.47 8.89
C SER A 132 -2.77 10.19 9.80
N LEU A 133 -1.50 10.12 9.43
CA LEU A 133 -0.50 11.01 9.97
C LEU A 133 -0.93 12.48 9.80
N SER A 134 -0.45 13.34 10.70
CA SER A 134 -0.74 14.77 10.67
C SER A 134 -0.09 15.45 9.47
N HIS A 135 1.03 14.88 8.99
CA HIS A 135 1.79 15.38 7.86
C HIS A 135 2.04 14.27 6.84
N SER A 136 2.36 14.66 5.60
CA SER A 136 2.69 13.72 4.53
C SER A 136 4.12 13.20 4.68
N LEU A 137 4.34 11.94 4.30
CA LEU A 137 5.69 11.40 4.15
C LEU A 137 6.42 12.07 2.98
N ARG A 138 7.76 12.14 3.04
CA ARG A 138 8.57 12.48 1.88
C ARG A 138 8.43 11.40 0.80
N THR A 139 8.41 11.81 -0.47
CA THR A 139 8.20 10.93 -1.64
C THR A 139 9.52 10.57 -2.29
N TRP A 140 10.37 9.85 -1.57
CA TRP A 140 11.68 9.44 -2.07
C TRP A 140 11.58 8.25 -3.02
N GLU A 141 12.42 8.28 -4.06
CA GLU A 141 12.58 7.20 -5.04
C GLU A 141 14.03 7.19 -5.52
N ASP A 142 14.65 6.00 -5.48
CA ASP A 142 15.98 5.80 -6.05
C ASP A 142 16.08 4.39 -6.67
N SER A 143 16.40 4.33 -7.96
CA SER A 143 16.52 3.07 -8.70
C SER A 143 17.75 2.22 -8.31
N SER A 144 18.69 2.79 -7.56
CA SER A 144 19.91 2.15 -7.08
C SER A 144 19.85 1.73 -5.62
N VAL A 145 18.81 2.15 -4.89
CA VAL A 145 18.61 1.82 -3.47
C VAL A 145 17.41 0.89 -3.30
N TYR A 146 17.58 -0.14 -2.48
CA TYR A 146 16.51 -1.10 -2.20
C TYR A 146 15.42 -0.51 -1.30
N CYS A 147 14.21 -1.08 -1.34
CA CYS A 147 13.04 -0.56 -0.65
C CYS A 147 13.18 -0.52 0.88
N GLY A 148 13.96 -1.41 1.49
CA GLY A 148 14.22 -1.42 2.93
C GLY A 148 14.90 -0.13 3.42
N PRO A 149 16.10 0.21 2.90
CA PRO A 149 16.76 1.48 3.20
C PRO A 149 15.90 2.72 2.86
N ILE A 150 15.18 2.72 1.73
CA ILE A 150 14.27 3.83 1.38
C ILE A 150 13.18 4.00 2.44
N ALA A 151 12.52 2.91 2.84
CA ALA A 151 11.48 2.95 3.85
C ALA A 151 12.01 3.43 5.19
N ALA A 152 13.19 2.96 5.60
CA ALA A 152 13.87 3.44 6.81
C ALA A 152 14.18 4.94 6.74
N GLY A 153 14.73 5.44 5.63
CA GLY A 153 15.04 6.85 5.46
C GLY A 153 13.81 7.75 5.50
N ILE A 154 12.73 7.37 4.82
CA ILE A 154 11.45 8.09 4.86
C ILE A 154 10.87 8.09 6.29
N THR A 155 11.00 6.99 7.03
CA THR A 155 10.57 6.92 8.42
C THR A 155 11.41 7.83 9.32
N LEU A 156 12.74 7.76 9.24
CA LEU A 156 13.64 8.57 10.08
C LEU A 156 13.44 10.08 9.84
N ILE A 157 13.40 10.51 8.59
CA ILE A 157 13.20 11.92 8.27
C ILE A 157 11.80 12.43 8.65
N TYR A 158 10.80 11.54 8.73
CA TYR A 158 9.48 11.94 9.26
C TYR A 158 9.52 12.18 10.77
N PHE A 159 10.30 11.40 11.53
CA PHE A 159 10.49 11.65 12.96
C PHE A 159 11.29 12.93 13.19
N ASP A 160 12.30 13.17 12.37
CA ASP A 160 13.05 14.43 12.33
C ASP A 160 12.16 15.64 12.08
N ASP A 161 11.38 15.59 11.00
CA ASP A 161 10.52 16.71 10.59
C ASP A 161 9.42 17.04 11.64
N TYR A 162 8.98 16.06 12.46
CA TYR A 162 7.69 16.16 13.19
C TYR A 162 7.65 15.64 14.63
N HIS A 163 8.72 15.06 15.17
CA HIS A 163 8.76 14.56 16.55
C HIS A 163 9.96 15.12 17.32
N ASP A 164 11.15 15.01 16.75
CA ASP A 164 12.40 15.39 17.40
C ASP A 164 13.47 15.66 16.31
N ASP A 165 13.93 16.91 16.21
CA ASP A 165 14.87 17.37 15.16
C ASP A 165 16.31 16.89 15.39
N ASP A 166 16.56 16.09 16.44
CA ASP A 166 17.81 15.36 16.63
C ASP A 166 17.79 13.99 15.91
N PHE A 167 16.70 13.57 15.26
CA PHE A 167 16.66 12.29 14.53
C PHE A 167 17.69 12.23 13.42
N VAL A 168 17.77 13.25 12.57
CA VAL A 168 18.70 13.30 11.44
C VAL A 168 19.62 14.50 11.62
N ASP A 169 20.93 14.29 11.55
CA ASP A 169 21.87 15.41 11.54
C ASP A 169 21.60 16.30 10.32
N SER A 170 21.54 17.62 10.52
CA SER A 170 21.21 18.61 9.51
C SER A 170 21.96 18.51 8.18
N ASN A 171 23.16 17.90 8.16
CA ASN A 171 23.91 17.65 6.93
C ASN A 171 23.35 16.50 6.08
N TYR A 172 22.48 15.68 6.64
CA TYR A 172 21.89 14.48 6.03
C TYR A 172 20.38 14.59 5.83
N GLU A 173 19.73 15.74 6.06
CA GLU A 173 18.27 15.87 5.91
C GLU A 173 17.75 15.78 4.46
N ASN A 174 18.62 15.50 3.48
CA ASN A 174 18.25 15.26 2.09
C ASN A 174 18.31 13.77 1.73
N GLN A 175 17.60 13.39 0.66
CA GLN A 175 17.46 11.99 0.26
C GLN A 175 18.81 11.31 0.04
N ASP A 176 19.69 11.90 -0.77
CA ASP A 176 20.92 11.25 -1.21
C ASP A 176 21.85 11.00 -0.02
N ASP A 177 22.05 12.01 0.82
CA ASP A 177 22.95 11.91 1.97
C ASP A 177 22.38 10.97 3.06
N LEU A 178 21.08 11.02 3.36
CA LEU A 178 20.50 10.10 4.35
C LEU A 178 20.53 8.66 3.87
N LEU A 179 20.20 8.41 2.60
CA LEU A 179 20.22 7.05 2.06
C LEU A 179 21.65 6.51 1.97
N ASP A 180 22.66 7.34 1.65
CA ASP A 180 24.06 6.93 1.70
C ASP A 180 24.48 6.56 3.13
N LEU A 181 24.12 7.37 4.13
CA LEU A 181 24.37 7.08 5.53
C LEU A 181 23.72 5.76 5.98
N ILE A 182 22.44 5.57 5.67
CA ILE A 182 21.70 4.35 6.02
C ILE A 182 22.32 3.12 5.34
N THR A 183 22.61 3.22 4.05
CA THR A 183 23.09 2.06 3.28
C THR A 183 24.51 1.64 3.60
N ASN A 184 25.36 2.58 4.03
CA ASN A 184 26.75 2.30 4.40
C ASN A 184 26.93 1.98 5.89
N GLY A 185 26.00 2.41 6.76
CA GLY A 185 26.13 2.28 8.21
C GLY A 185 25.20 1.24 8.87
N TYR A 186 23.96 1.14 8.40
CA TYR A 186 22.87 0.62 9.23
C TYR A 186 22.05 -0.50 8.57
N ILE A 187 21.61 -0.29 7.33
CA ILE A 187 20.76 -1.24 6.61
C ILE A 187 21.39 -1.49 5.23
N PRO A 188 21.84 -2.72 4.92
CA PRO A 188 22.57 -2.98 3.68
C PRO A 188 21.68 -2.74 2.45
N ASN A 189 22.28 -2.21 1.38
CA ASN A 189 21.59 -1.93 0.13
C ASN A 189 21.32 -3.20 -0.71
N GLN A 190 20.44 -4.05 -0.21
CA GLN A 190 20.02 -5.31 -0.82
C GLN A 190 18.62 -5.70 -0.31
N GLY A 191 18.13 -6.88 -0.67
CA GLY A 191 16.93 -7.44 -0.04
C GLY A 191 17.14 -7.64 1.46
N THR A 192 16.24 -7.11 2.28
CA THR A 192 16.35 -7.09 3.75
C THR A 192 15.20 -7.84 4.39
N SER A 193 15.48 -8.56 5.47
CA SER A 193 14.45 -9.13 6.35
C SER A 193 13.96 -8.11 7.39
N THR A 194 12.83 -8.38 8.01
CA THR A 194 12.27 -7.62 9.14
C THR A 194 13.32 -7.31 10.21
N LEU A 195 14.06 -8.32 10.68
CA LEU A 195 15.10 -8.13 11.69
C LEU A 195 16.26 -7.25 11.19
N THR A 196 16.58 -7.29 9.90
CA THR A 196 17.65 -6.45 9.34
C THR A 196 17.25 -4.97 9.40
N VAL A 197 16.01 -4.66 9.03
CA VAL A 197 15.49 -3.29 9.08
C VAL A 197 15.34 -2.82 10.52
N THR A 198 14.78 -3.66 11.42
CA THR A 198 14.63 -3.32 12.84
C THR A 198 15.97 -3.04 13.50
N ASN A 199 16.95 -3.95 13.36
CA ASN A 199 18.24 -3.79 14.01
C ASN A 199 19.00 -2.58 13.44
N GLY A 200 18.95 -2.37 12.12
CA GLY A 200 19.60 -1.19 11.52
C GLY A 200 18.98 0.13 12.00
N LEU A 201 17.65 0.20 12.16
CA LEU A 201 17.01 1.36 12.77
C LEU A 201 17.38 1.53 14.25
N ASP A 202 17.45 0.44 15.02
CA ASP A 202 17.82 0.49 16.44
C ASP A 202 19.28 0.95 16.61
N ASP A 203 20.20 0.39 15.82
CA ASP A 203 21.61 0.78 15.78
C ASP A 203 21.76 2.28 15.40
N TYR A 204 20.96 2.77 14.46
CA TYR A 204 20.90 4.20 14.11
C TYR A 204 20.47 5.06 15.28
N LEU A 205 19.40 4.68 15.99
CA LEU A 205 18.90 5.43 17.14
C LEU A 205 19.94 5.49 18.27
N VAL A 206 20.64 4.39 18.53
CA VAL A 206 21.73 4.33 19.53
C VAL A 206 22.89 5.26 19.13
N ASP A 207 23.33 5.24 17.88
CA ASP A 207 24.41 6.11 17.41
C ASP A 207 24.04 7.61 17.46
N ARG A 208 22.75 7.92 17.31
CA ARG A 208 22.19 9.27 17.48
C ARG A 208 21.95 9.65 18.94
N ASN A 209 22.11 8.72 19.90
CA ASN A 209 21.79 8.88 21.31
C ASN A 209 20.29 9.16 21.56
N LEU A 210 19.42 8.52 20.78
CA LEU A 210 17.96 8.61 20.87
C LEU A 210 17.35 7.41 21.60
N ASP A 211 18.17 6.43 22.01
CA ASP A 211 17.75 5.14 22.55
C ASP A 211 17.18 5.20 23.99
N ASP A 212 17.31 6.34 24.66
CA ASP A 212 16.65 6.61 25.94
C ASP A 212 15.14 6.85 25.78
N ASP A 213 14.72 7.43 24.64
CA ASP A 213 13.33 7.85 24.38
C ASP A 213 12.66 7.02 23.26
N TYR A 214 13.44 6.49 22.33
CA TYR A 214 12.96 5.78 21.15
C TYR A 214 13.62 4.42 21.00
N SER A 215 12.89 3.49 20.41
CA SER A 215 13.48 2.22 19.98
C SER A 215 12.79 1.65 18.77
N ALA A 216 13.55 0.96 17.93
CA ALA A 216 12.98 0.22 16.82
C ALA A 216 12.37 -1.10 17.33
N LYS A 217 11.21 -1.45 16.78
CA LYS A 217 10.45 -2.64 17.13
C LYS A 217 9.93 -3.29 15.86
N SER A 218 9.76 -4.60 15.92
CA SER A 218 9.09 -5.35 14.86
C SER A 218 8.07 -6.33 15.39
N SER A 219 7.14 -6.69 14.52
CA SER A 219 6.22 -7.80 14.70
C SER A 219 6.33 -8.72 13.51
N SER A 220 6.55 -10.02 13.77
CA SER A 220 6.54 -11.08 12.75
C SER A 220 5.10 -11.47 12.33
N SER A 221 4.17 -10.53 12.45
CA SER A 221 2.76 -10.68 12.11
C SER A 221 2.08 -9.32 12.03
N PHE A 222 1.26 -9.15 11.01
CA PHE A 222 0.50 -7.94 10.79
C PHE A 222 -0.56 -7.71 11.89
N SER A 223 -0.64 -6.49 12.42
CA SER A 223 -1.67 -6.09 13.38
C SER A 223 -2.30 -4.76 12.98
N TYR A 224 -3.53 -4.83 12.46
CA TYR A 224 -4.28 -3.63 12.08
C TYR A 224 -4.49 -2.67 13.26
N SER A 225 -4.76 -3.19 14.46
CA SER A 225 -4.93 -2.35 15.66
C SER A 225 -3.63 -1.62 16.05
N LYS A 226 -2.45 -2.22 15.79
CA LYS A 226 -1.16 -1.57 16.02
C LYS A 226 -0.94 -0.43 15.03
N ILE A 227 -1.26 -0.64 13.74
CA ILE A 227 -1.29 0.44 12.73
C ILE A 227 -2.18 1.59 13.23
N GLN A 228 -3.40 1.30 13.67
CA GLN A 228 -4.30 2.34 14.17
C GLN A 228 -3.70 3.11 15.35
N SER A 229 -3.12 2.40 16.33
CA SER A 229 -2.50 3.02 17.50
C SER A 229 -1.34 3.95 17.14
N LEU A 230 -0.44 3.48 16.27
CA LEU A 230 0.76 4.23 15.86
C LEU A 230 0.39 5.43 14.99
N ILE A 231 -0.48 5.25 14.00
CA ILE A 231 -0.97 6.36 13.16
C ILE A 231 -1.67 7.42 14.00
N ASN A 232 -2.53 7.03 14.95
CA ASN A 232 -3.20 7.98 15.84
C ASN A 232 -2.24 8.68 16.81
N SER A 233 -1.05 8.11 17.01
CA SER A 233 0.06 8.72 17.76
C SER A 233 1.06 9.43 16.84
N ASN A 234 0.67 9.69 15.58
CA ASN A 234 1.46 10.36 14.57
C ASN A 234 2.77 9.62 14.17
N LYS A 235 2.84 8.29 14.25
CA LYS A 235 4.04 7.50 13.92
C LYS A 235 3.82 6.62 12.67
N PRO A 236 4.65 6.74 11.61
CA PRO A 236 4.59 5.86 10.44
C PRO A 236 5.03 4.43 10.78
N ILE A 237 4.67 3.48 9.91
CA ILE A 237 4.99 2.06 10.06
C ILE A 237 5.50 1.52 8.74
N ILE A 238 6.66 0.87 8.77
CA ILE A 238 7.18 0.10 7.64
C ILE A 238 6.49 -1.27 7.64
N VAL A 239 5.95 -1.68 6.51
CA VAL A 239 5.14 -2.89 6.35
C VAL A 239 5.75 -3.74 5.24
N ASP A 240 5.89 -5.04 5.48
CA ASP A 240 6.36 -6.00 4.47
C ASP A 240 5.20 -6.59 3.67
N THR A 241 5.46 -6.90 2.41
CA THR A 241 4.51 -7.56 1.52
C THR A 241 5.16 -8.69 0.72
N ASP A 242 4.51 -9.86 0.71
CA ASP A 242 5.09 -11.14 0.24
C ASP A 242 4.71 -11.54 -1.19
N ASN A 243 4.12 -10.61 -1.93
CA ASN A 243 3.41 -10.88 -3.17
C ASN A 243 4.08 -10.32 -4.43
N HIS A 244 5.22 -9.63 -4.34
CA HIS A 244 5.80 -9.03 -5.54
C HIS A 244 6.36 -10.10 -6.49
N PRO A 245 5.90 -10.22 -7.76
CA PRO A 245 6.24 -11.36 -8.63
C PRO A 245 7.74 -11.61 -8.81
N THR A 246 8.54 -10.54 -8.95
CA THR A 246 9.97 -10.63 -9.27
C THR A 246 10.90 -10.28 -8.12
N PHE A 247 10.38 -9.61 -7.09
CA PHE A 247 11.18 -9.17 -5.93
C PHE A 247 10.94 -10.09 -4.72
N GLY A 248 9.83 -10.84 -4.72
CA GLY A 248 9.41 -11.65 -3.59
C GLY A 248 8.70 -10.78 -2.57
N GLU A 249 9.52 -10.02 -1.85
CA GLU A 249 9.12 -9.11 -0.78
C GLU A 249 9.15 -7.64 -1.23
N HIS A 250 8.43 -6.75 -0.54
CA HIS A 250 8.47 -5.31 -0.77
C HIS A 250 8.08 -4.50 0.48
N TRP A 251 8.96 -3.57 0.86
CA TRP A 251 8.75 -2.64 1.96
C TRP A 251 7.95 -1.41 1.53
N ILE A 252 6.84 -1.17 2.20
CA ILE A 252 5.98 0.02 2.03
C ILE A 252 5.81 0.74 3.36
N ILE A 253 5.39 2.01 3.35
CA ILE A 253 5.25 2.79 4.59
C ILE A 253 3.79 3.18 4.80
N ALA A 254 3.12 2.58 5.78
CA ALA A 254 1.79 2.97 6.19
C ALA A 254 1.83 4.35 6.90
N HIS A 255 1.00 5.26 6.39
CA HIS A 255 0.77 6.60 6.96
C HIS A 255 -0.72 6.90 7.17
N GLY A 256 -1.59 5.92 6.92
CA GLY A 256 -3.00 6.03 7.25
C GLY A 256 -3.71 4.68 7.22
N TYR A 257 -4.96 4.71 7.63
CA TYR A 257 -5.84 3.55 7.60
C TYR A 257 -7.29 3.99 7.43
N TYR A 258 -8.12 3.12 6.89
CA TYR A 258 -9.57 3.30 6.99
C TYR A 258 -10.32 1.98 6.89
N VAL A 259 -11.47 1.92 7.57
CA VAL A 259 -12.38 0.77 7.51
C VAL A 259 -13.60 1.14 6.68
N LEU A 260 -13.79 0.44 5.56
CA LEU A 260 -15.00 0.54 4.76
C LEU A 260 -16.05 -0.43 5.30
N THR A 261 -17.06 0.12 5.98
CA THR A 261 -18.21 -0.67 6.45
C THR A 261 -19.39 -0.41 5.53
N VAL A 262 -19.82 -1.45 4.80
CA VAL A 262 -21.05 -1.42 3.98
C VAL A 262 -22.06 -2.38 4.61
N PRO A 263 -23.34 -1.99 4.77
CA PRO A 263 -24.36 -2.90 5.27
C PRO A 263 -24.39 -4.22 4.49
N TYR A 264 -24.51 -5.33 5.20
CA TYR A 264 -24.58 -6.69 4.63
C TYR A 264 -23.30 -7.18 3.93
N VAL A 265 -22.19 -6.46 4.08
CA VAL A 265 -20.85 -6.87 3.60
C VAL A 265 -19.90 -6.84 4.80
N ASN A 266 -18.98 -7.80 4.85
CA ASN A 266 -17.91 -7.77 5.85
C ASN A 266 -17.10 -6.47 5.72
N PRO A 267 -16.72 -5.82 6.84
CA PRO A 267 -15.87 -4.65 6.81
C PRO A 267 -14.58 -4.93 6.02
N GLN A 268 -14.20 -3.98 5.18
CA GLN A 268 -12.95 -4.02 4.45
C GLN A 268 -11.96 -3.07 5.10
N TYR A 269 -10.78 -3.59 5.41
CA TYR A 269 -9.72 -2.87 6.11
C TYR A 269 -8.67 -2.45 5.10
N TYR A 270 -8.33 -1.16 5.09
CA TYR A 270 -7.32 -0.63 4.20
C TYR A 270 -6.25 0.08 5.00
N ILE A 271 -5.01 -0.03 4.52
CA ILE A 271 -3.93 0.87 4.92
C ILE A 271 -3.64 1.83 3.75
N ILE A 272 -3.26 3.05 4.09
CA ILE A 272 -2.85 4.10 3.15
C ILE A 272 -1.34 4.19 3.25
N VAL A 273 -0.65 4.01 2.12
CA VAL A 273 0.80 3.79 2.11
C VAL A 273 1.52 4.77 1.19
N ASN A 274 2.79 5.01 1.51
CA ASN A 274 3.82 5.29 0.53
C ASN A 274 4.25 3.96 -0.08
N ASN A 275 4.29 3.88 -1.40
CA ASN A 275 4.55 2.64 -2.13
C ASN A 275 6.04 2.24 -2.16
N GLY A 276 6.94 2.98 -1.52
CA GLY A 276 8.39 2.75 -1.55
C GLY A 276 9.05 3.17 -2.87
N TRP A 277 8.30 3.81 -3.78
CA TRP A 277 8.72 4.24 -5.12
C TRP A 277 8.13 5.60 -5.47
N GLY A 278 8.27 6.58 -4.57
CA GLY A 278 7.94 7.97 -4.86
C GLY A 278 6.47 8.38 -4.78
N ASP A 279 5.54 7.48 -4.45
CA ASP A 279 4.10 7.83 -4.36
C ASP A 279 3.51 7.56 -2.97
N ASN A 280 2.93 8.60 -2.37
CA ASN A 280 2.04 8.50 -1.21
C ASN A 280 0.61 8.13 -1.63
N ASN A 281 -0.28 7.96 -0.65
CA ASN A 281 -1.73 7.87 -0.83
C ASN A 281 -2.23 6.70 -1.70
N VAL A 282 -1.48 5.59 -1.75
CA VAL A 282 -2.01 4.33 -2.30
C VAL A 282 -2.78 3.60 -1.20
N ASN A 283 -4.02 3.23 -1.48
CA ASN A 283 -4.87 2.51 -0.54
C ASN A 283 -4.82 1.03 -0.92
N VAL A 284 -4.39 0.18 0.00
CA VAL A 284 -4.27 -1.26 -0.23
C VAL A 284 -5.13 -2.03 0.76
N LEU A 285 -5.88 -3.00 0.25
CA LEU A 285 -6.77 -3.85 1.03
C LEU A 285 -5.94 -4.85 1.85
N VAL A 286 -6.12 -4.83 3.17
CA VAL A 286 -5.46 -5.77 4.08
C VAL A 286 -5.90 -7.20 3.77
N ASP A 287 -4.91 -8.06 3.55
CA ASP A 287 -5.08 -9.48 3.20
C ASP A 287 -3.79 -10.24 3.53
N ASN A 288 -3.77 -11.55 3.27
CA ASN A 288 -2.69 -12.47 3.63
C ASN A 288 -1.33 -12.21 2.93
N TYR A 289 -1.23 -11.21 2.05
CA TYR A 289 0.06 -10.82 1.46
C TYR A 289 0.83 -9.85 2.35
N ILE A 290 0.19 -9.24 3.35
CA ILE A 290 0.85 -8.37 4.32
C ILE A 290 1.35 -9.26 5.45
N ASP A 291 2.65 -9.25 5.69
CA ASP A 291 3.29 -10.19 6.62
C ASP A 291 3.77 -9.48 7.89
N ASP A 292 4.87 -8.73 7.78
CA ASP A 292 5.59 -8.18 8.92
C ASP A 292 5.47 -6.66 9.02
N MET A 293 5.83 -6.13 10.19
CA MET A 293 5.86 -4.69 10.44
C MET A 293 7.12 -4.29 11.23
N VAL A 294 7.68 -3.14 10.90
CA VAL A 294 8.77 -2.46 11.61
C VAL A 294 8.36 -1.02 11.92
N TYR A 295 8.63 -0.54 13.12
CA TYR A 295 8.22 0.80 13.57
C TYR A 295 9.11 1.29 14.71
N ILE A 296 9.11 2.61 14.93
CA ILE A 296 9.81 3.26 16.05
C ILE A 296 8.76 3.62 17.12
N GLU A 297 9.04 3.31 18.39
CA GLU A 297 8.22 3.70 19.55
C GLU A 297 8.99 4.51 20.56
#